data_AF-A0A965I1W2-F1
#
_entry.id   AF-A0A965I1W2-F1
#
_cell.length_a   1.000
_cell.length_b   1.000
_cell.length_c   1.000
_cell.angle_alpha   90.00
_cell.angle_beta   90.00
_cell.angle_gamma   90.00
#
_symmetry.space_group_name_H-M   'P 1'
#
loop_
_entity.id
_entity.type
_entity.pdbx_description
1 polymer ?
#
loop_
_entity_poly.entity_id
_entity_poly.type
_entity_poly.pdbx_seq_one_letter_code
_entity_poly.pdbx_strand_id
1 'polypeptide(L)'
;MIAKGNVTIGLETRFGPDWPGVRCGARTKAGDKCQRPAVKRTGKCNRHGGKSTGPRTQAGRDKIAALHTTHARLTKEKRQAAKKRAEVGRKVRAEVKQIEASLIEQGVLERNWRQNWKL
;
A
#
# COMPACT_ATOMS: atom_id res chain seq x y z
N MET A 1 -26.09 -6.06 29.00
CA MET A 1 -26.24 -5.09 30.11
C MET A 1 -26.19 -5.90 31.39
N ILE A 2 -25.30 -5.60 32.33
CA ILE A 2 -25.30 -6.28 33.64
C ILE A 2 -26.06 -5.37 34.59
N ALA A 3 -27.34 -5.66 34.79
CA ALA A 3 -28.14 -5.00 35.82
C ALA A 3 -27.96 -5.79 37.12
N LYS A 4 -27.57 -5.12 38.21
CA LYS A 4 -27.67 -5.69 39.56
C LYS A 4 -28.79 -4.91 40.24
N GLY A 5 -30.00 -5.47 40.24
CA GLY A 5 -31.21 -4.74 40.64
C GLY A 5 -31.51 -3.57 39.71
N ASN A 6 -31.96 -2.43 40.27
CA ASN A 6 -32.34 -1.22 39.53
C ASN A 6 -31.19 -0.26 39.19
N VAL A 7 -29.93 -0.61 39.52
CA VAL A 7 -28.78 0.27 39.28
C VAL A 7 -28.04 -0.15 38.01
N THR A 8 -27.89 0.79 37.08
CA THR A 8 -27.09 0.60 35.85
C THR A 8 -25.61 0.79 36.17
N ILE A 9 -25.00 -0.26 36.71
CA ILE A 9 -23.59 -0.22 37.13
C ILE A 9 -22.66 0.09 35.95
N GLY A 10 -21.85 1.13 36.10
CA GLY A 10 -20.78 1.49 35.16
C GLY A 10 -21.25 2.16 33.87
N LEU A 11 -22.48 2.70 33.82
CA LEU A 11 -22.94 3.50 32.69
C LEU A 11 -22.32 4.91 32.71
N GLU A 12 -22.24 5.52 33.89
CA GLU A 12 -21.60 6.83 34.12
C GLU A 12 -20.10 6.83 33.81
N THR A 13 -19.40 5.72 34.06
CA THR A 13 -17.95 5.59 33.80
C THR A 13 -17.62 5.05 32.41
N ARG A 14 -18.62 4.65 31.63
CA ARG A 14 -18.43 4.30 30.21
C ARG A 14 -18.32 5.58 29.42
N PHE A 15 -17.25 5.69 28.65
CA PHE A 15 -17.12 6.77 27.69
C PHE A 15 -18.22 6.61 26.61
N GLY A 16 -19.33 7.34 26.75
CA GLY A 16 -20.47 7.33 25.82
C GLY A 16 -20.15 7.95 24.45
N PRO A 17 -21.11 7.99 23.51
CA PRO A 17 -20.91 8.54 22.17
C PRO A 17 -20.31 9.96 22.18
N ASP A 18 -20.75 10.80 23.11
CA ASP A 18 -20.40 12.23 23.22
C ASP A 18 -19.18 12.52 24.11
N TRP A 19 -18.36 11.51 24.41
CA TRP A 19 -17.16 11.74 25.20
C TRP A 19 -16.21 12.71 24.47
N PRO A 20 -15.77 13.81 25.12
CA PRO A 20 -15.01 14.87 24.46
C PRO A 20 -13.57 14.48 24.06
N GLY A 21 -13.08 13.32 24.50
CA GLY A 21 -11.74 12.85 24.19
C GLY A 21 -11.61 12.15 22.82
N VAL A 22 -10.37 11.98 22.37
CA VAL A 22 -10.08 11.34 21.08
C VAL A 22 -10.30 9.83 21.14
N ARG A 23 -11.16 9.31 20.27
CA ARG A 23 -11.36 7.87 20.07
C ARG A 23 -10.24 7.24 19.26
N CYS A 24 -9.92 5.98 19.56
CA CYS A 24 -8.91 5.23 18.81
C CYS A 24 -9.25 5.11 17.30
N GLY A 25 -10.52 4.83 16.98
CA GLY A 25 -11.00 4.75 15.60
C GLY A 25 -10.42 3.63 14.73
N ALA A 26 -9.54 2.76 15.26
CA ALA A 26 -9.04 1.60 14.51
C ALA A 26 -10.18 0.60 14.26
N ARG A 27 -10.12 -0.11 13.12
CA ARG A 27 -11.10 -1.14 12.78
C ARG A 27 -11.00 -2.31 13.77
N THR A 28 -12.10 -2.63 14.42
CA THR A 28 -12.21 -3.78 15.32
C THR A 28 -12.47 -5.07 14.54
N LYS A 29 -12.37 -6.22 15.21
CA LYS A 29 -12.70 -7.53 14.60
C LYS A 29 -14.16 -7.60 14.11
N ALA A 30 -15.07 -6.87 14.74
CA ALA A 30 -16.48 -6.77 14.33
C ALA A 30 -16.70 -5.86 13.11
N GLY A 31 -15.66 -5.17 12.63
CA GLY A 31 -15.75 -4.23 11.51
C GLY A 31 -15.92 -2.78 11.91
N ASP A 32 -16.43 -2.51 13.13
CA ASP A 32 -16.68 -1.16 13.61
C ASP A 32 -15.42 -0.41 14.05
N LYS A 33 -15.54 0.92 14.15
CA LYS A 33 -14.49 1.81 14.69
C LYS A 33 -14.35 1.62 16.21
N CYS A 34 -13.10 1.52 16.68
CA CYS A 34 -12.81 1.36 18.10
C CYS A 34 -13.17 2.61 18.92
N GLN A 35 -14.08 2.43 19.88
CA GLN A 35 -14.56 3.48 20.80
C GLN A 35 -13.71 3.66 22.07
N ARG A 36 -12.59 2.94 22.20
CA ARG A 36 -11.69 3.11 23.35
C ARG A 36 -10.98 4.46 23.29
N PRO A 37 -10.63 5.05 24.45
CA PRO A 37 -9.80 6.24 24.50
C PRO A 37 -8.46 6.00 23.80
N ALA A 38 -8.07 6.93 22.93
CA ALA A 38 -6.75 6.95 22.34
C ALA A 38 -5.70 7.35 23.37
N VAL A 39 -4.48 6.82 23.24
CA VAL A 39 -3.35 7.40 23.97
C VAL A 39 -2.85 8.63 23.21
N LYS A 40 -2.46 9.67 23.96
CA LYS A 40 -2.06 10.98 23.39
C LYS A 40 -0.94 10.88 22.35
N ARG A 41 0.00 9.95 22.55
CA ARG A 41 1.19 9.81 21.70
C ARG A 41 0.90 9.37 20.27
N THR A 42 0.00 8.40 20.08
CA THR A 42 -0.17 7.70 18.79
C THR A 42 -1.58 7.79 18.24
N GLY A 43 -2.54 8.34 19.00
CA GLY A 43 -3.94 8.41 18.59
C GLY A 43 -4.67 7.06 18.58
N LYS A 44 -4.03 5.97 19.02
CA LYS A 44 -4.64 4.63 19.11
C LYS A 44 -4.72 4.17 20.56
N CYS A 45 -5.66 3.26 20.87
CA CYS A 45 -5.75 2.68 22.21
C CYS A 45 -4.66 1.63 22.42
N ASN A 46 -4.43 1.23 23.68
CA ASN A 46 -3.45 0.20 24.03
C ASN A 46 -3.59 -1.11 23.25
N ARG A 47 -4.82 -1.52 22.92
CA ARG A 47 -5.11 -2.76 22.15
C ARG A 47 -4.87 -2.63 20.64
N HIS A 48 -4.89 -1.42 20.09
CA HIS A 48 -4.59 -1.17 18.68
C HIS A 48 -3.19 -0.56 18.52
N GLY A 49 -2.24 -1.03 19.33
CA GLY A 49 -0.84 -0.64 19.23
C GLY A 49 -0.53 0.75 19.77
N GLY A 50 -1.44 1.40 20.50
CA GLY A 50 -1.23 2.76 20.97
C GLY A 50 0.01 2.94 21.85
N LYS A 51 0.33 1.93 22.66
CA LYS A 51 1.55 1.87 23.48
C LYS A 51 2.74 1.19 22.78
N SER A 52 2.53 0.66 21.57
CA SER A 52 3.60 0.04 20.80
C SER A 52 4.54 1.12 20.27
N THR A 53 5.84 0.86 20.33
CA THR A 53 6.87 1.75 19.80
C THR A 53 7.38 1.32 18.43
N GLY A 54 6.91 0.17 17.93
CA GLY A 54 7.46 -0.45 16.73
C GLY A 54 8.92 -0.91 16.90
N PRO A 55 9.55 -1.40 15.82
CA PRO A 55 10.97 -1.75 15.79
C PRO A 55 11.84 -0.50 15.99
N ARG A 56 12.73 -0.52 16.98
CA ARG A 56 13.64 0.60 17.28
C ARG A 56 14.95 0.56 16.49
N THR A 57 15.35 -0.62 16.02
CA THR A 57 16.61 -0.84 15.32
C THR A 57 16.39 -0.97 13.82
N GLN A 58 17.45 -0.73 13.03
CA GLN A 58 17.39 -0.97 11.59
C GLN A 58 17.17 -2.46 11.29
N ALA A 59 17.91 -3.35 11.95
CA ALA A 59 17.73 -4.80 11.83
C ALA A 59 16.29 -5.26 12.12
N GLY A 60 15.61 -4.65 13.11
CA GLY A 60 14.20 -4.95 13.40
C GLY A 60 13.26 -4.50 12.29
N ARG A 61 13.53 -3.34 11.68
CA ARG A 61 12.77 -2.83 10.52
C ARG A 61 12.99 -3.72 9.29
N ASP A 62 14.22 -4.14 9.04
CA ASP A 62 14.58 -5.00 7.91
C ASP A 62 13.96 -6.38 8.04
N LYS A 63 13.93 -6.96 9.25
CA LYS A 63 13.26 -8.24 9.51
C LYS A 63 11.76 -8.18 9.19
N ILE A 64 11.08 -7.11 9.60
CA ILE A 64 9.65 -6.91 9.30
C ILE A 64 9.45 -6.70 7.79
N ALA A 65 10.33 -5.92 7.13
CA ALA A 65 10.26 -5.71 5.70
C ALA A 65 10.43 -7.02 4.92
N ALA A 66 11.38 -7.86 5.33
CA ALA A 66 11.61 -9.18 4.73
C ALA A 66 10.39 -10.10 4.92
N LEU A 67 9.81 -10.15 6.12
CA LEU A 67 8.61 -10.95 6.40
C LEU A 67 7.41 -10.57 5.53
N HIS A 68 7.24 -9.27 5.23
CA HIS A 68 6.14 -8.79 4.38
C HIS A 68 6.48 -8.78 2.88
N THR A 69 7.69 -9.19 2.49
CA THR A 69 8.05 -9.30 1.09
C THR A 69 7.52 -10.62 0.51
N THR A 70 6.51 -10.54 -0.37
CA THR A 70 5.92 -11.73 -1.02
C THR A 70 6.67 -12.13 -2.29
N HIS A 71 6.77 -11.22 -3.26
CA HIS A 71 7.35 -11.51 -4.58
C HIS A 71 8.56 -10.64 -4.94
N ALA A 72 8.92 -9.68 -4.09
CA ALA A 72 10.01 -8.70 -4.27
C ALA A 72 9.98 -7.83 -5.56
N ARG A 73 9.01 -8.01 -6.47
CA ARG A 73 8.90 -7.25 -7.73
C ARG A 73 8.75 -5.74 -7.53
N LEU A 74 8.21 -5.34 -6.37
CA LEU A 74 7.93 -3.97 -6.01
C LEU A 74 8.96 -3.37 -5.05
N THR A 75 10.12 -4.02 -4.82
CA THR A 75 11.20 -3.36 -4.08
C THR A 75 11.72 -2.15 -4.85
N LYS A 76 12.38 -1.23 -4.14
CA LYS A 76 12.87 0.02 -4.71
C LYS A 76 13.82 -0.24 -5.87
N GLU A 77 14.71 -1.22 -5.71
CA GLU A 77 15.71 -1.63 -6.68
C GLU A 77 15.05 -2.22 -7.94
N LYS A 78 14.09 -3.14 -7.77
CA LYS A 78 13.38 -3.76 -8.89
C LYS A 78 12.54 -2.74 -9.66
N ARG A 79 11.91 -1.78 -8.98
CA ARG A 79 11.20 -0.67 -9.63
C ARG A 79 12.15 0.23 -10.43
N GLN A 80 13.33 0.54 -9.88
CA GLN A 80 14.32 1.34 -10.60
C GLN A 80 14.85 0.60 -11.84
N ALA A 81 15.15 -0.70 -11.71
CA ALA A 81 15.55 -1.52 -12.86
C ALA A 81 14.45 -1.60 -13.93
N ALA A 82 13.17 -1.73 -13.52
CA ALA A 82 12.05 -1.68 -14.44
C ALA A 82 11.93 -0.34 -15.17
N LYS A 83 12.12 0.79 -14.45
CA LYS A 83 12.14 2.13 -15.05
C LYS A 83 13.26 2.27 -16.09
N LYS A 84 14.48 1.82 -15.77
CA LYS A 84 15.62 1.84 -16.70
C LYS A 84 15.34 1.00 -17.96
N ARG A 85 14.85 -0.23 -17.80
CA ARG A 85 14.47 -1.09 -18.94
C ARG A 85 13.39 -0.46 -19.80
N ALA A 86 12.38 0.16 -19.18
CA ALA A 86 11.31 0.84 -19.91
C ALA A 86 11.84 2.05 -20.70
N GLU A 87 12.79 2.80 -20.14
CA GLU A 87 13.43 3.92 -20.84
C GLU A 87 14.23 3.46 -22.06
N VAL A 88 15.12 2.48 -21.88
CA VAL A 88 15.89 1.90 -22.99
C VAL A 88 14.95 1.34 -24.06
N GLY A 89 13.93 0.56 -23.65
CA GLY A 89 12.96 0.02 -24.59
C GLY A 89 12.16 1.07 -25.34
N ARG A 90 11.91 2.26 -24.76
CA ARG A 90 11.30 3.38 -25.49
C ARG A 90 12.23 3.94 -26.57
N LYS A 91 13.52 4.10 -26.27
CA LYS A 91 14.52 4.57 -27.26
C LYS A 91 14.64 3.59 -28.42
N VAL A 92 14.86 2.31 -28.12
CA VAL A 92 14.98 1.25 -29.13
C VAL A 92 13.72 1.19 -30.01
N ARG A 93 12.52 1.23 -29.43
CA ARG A 93 11.28 1.24 -30.24
C ARG A 93 11.12 2.48 -31.10
N ALA A 94 11.61 3.64 -30.65
CA ALA A 94 11.59 4.87 -31.44
C ALA A 94 12.54 4.77 -32.64
N GLU A 95 13.76 4.27 -32.44
CA GLU A 95 14.73 4.03 -33.51
C GLU A 95 14.23 3.00 -34.52
N VAL A 96 13.71 1.86 -34.05
CA VAL A 96 13.10 0.84 -34.92
C VAL A 96 11.97 1.45 -35.75
N LYS A 97 11.13 2.29 -35.15
CA LYS A 97 10.05 2.98 -35.87
C LYS A 97 10.58 3.94 -36.95
N GLN A 98 11.70 4.63 -36.70
CA GLN A 98 12.33 5.51 -37.69
C GLN A 98 12.91 4.70 -38.86
N ILE A 99 13.59 3.60 -38.57
CA ILE A 99 14.14 2.69 -39.59
C ILE A 99 13.00 2.12 -40.44
N GLU A 100 11.93 1.63 -39.80
CA GLU A 100 10.76 1.12 -40.51
C GLU A 100 10.12 2.17 -41.43
N ALA A 101 9.99 3.42 -40.96
CA ALA A 101 9.46 4.49 -41.78
C ALA A 101 10.33 4.76 -43.01
N SER A 102 11.66 4.81 -42.84
CA SER A 102 12.61 5.00 -43.94
C SER A 102 12.55 3.85 -44.96
N LEU A 103 12.44 2.61 -44.51
CA LEU A 103 12.36 1.44 -45.41
C LEU A 103 11.05 1.42 -46.20
N ILE A 104 9.95 1.86 -45.58
CA ILE A 104 8.66 2.01 -46.27
C ILE A 104 8.74 3.10 -47.33
N GLU A 105 9.36 4.24 -47.01
CA GLU A 105 9.53 5.36 -47.95
C GLU A 105 10.41 4.99 -49.16
N GLN A 106 11.46 4.20 -48.93
CA GLN A 106 12.31 3.67 -50.00
C GLN A 106 11.63 2.57 -50.84
N GLY A 107 10.43 2.12 -50.45
CA GLY A 107 9.70 1.04 -51.13
C GLY A 107 10.29 -0.36 -50.90
N VAL A 108 11.29 -0.49 -50.02
CA VAL A 108 11.89 -1.78 -49.64
C VAL A 108 10.93 -2.60 -48.79
N LEU A 109 10.08 -1.92 -48.01
CA LEU A 109 9.14 -2.55 -47.08
C LEU A 109 7.71 -2.11 -47.36
N GLU A 110 6.79 -3.08 -47.48
CA GLU A 110 5.37 -2.76 -47.65
C GLU A 110 4.78 -2.11 -46.41
N ARG A 111 3.86 -1.15 -46.57
CA ARG A 111 3.27 -0.42 -45.44
C ARG A 111 2.53 -1.32 -44.44
N ASN A 112 1.98 -2.45 -44.90
CA ASN A 112 1.24 -3.41 -44.09
C ASN A 112 2.06 -4.65 -43.71
N TRP A 113 3.39 -4.63 -43.88
CA TRP A 113 4.25 -5.80 -43.66
C TRP A 113 4.04 -6.48 -42.30
N ARG A 114 3.79 -5.70 -41.22
CA ARG A 114 3.54 -6.22 -39.86
C ARG A 114 2.30 -7.10 -39.75
N GLN A 115 1.28 -6.86 -40.59
CA GLN A 115 0.05 -7.66 -40.61
C GLN A 115 0.24 -8.95 -41.42
N ASN A 116 1.09 -8.87 -42.44
CA ASN A 116 1.41 -10.00 -43.31
C ASN A 116 2.48 -10.92 -42.70
N TRP A 117 3.18 -10.45 -41.66
CA TRP A 117 4.20 -11.20 -40.95
C TRP A 117 3.59 -12.14 -39.90
N LYS A 118 3.66 -13.45 -40.17
CA LYS A 118 3.40 -14.50 -39.17
C LYS A 118 4.73 -15.02 -38.62
N LEU A 119 4.81 -15.11 -37.30
CA LEU A 119 5.93 -15.70 -36.56
C LEU A 119 5.95 -17.23 -36.70
#